data_AF-A0A2R6NAY2-F1
#
_entry.id   AF-A0A2R6NAY2-F1
#
_cell.length_a   1.000
_cell.length_b   1.000
_cell.length_c   1.000
_cell.angle_alpha   90.00
_cell.angle_beta   90.00
_cell.angle_gamma   90.00
#
_symmetry.space_group_name_H-M   'P 1'
#
loop_
_entity.id
_entity.type
_entity.pdbx_description
1 polymer ?
#
loop_
_entity_poly.entity_id
_entity_poly.type
_entity_poly.pdbx_seq_one_letter_code
_entity_poly.pdbx_strand_id
1 'polypeptide(L)'
;MTATPPIDDSPARVSTGFALAASLAGTLGLAASTASLALGLVGVVLVALGLARGWRAAVTLGGAGLFCGVVLAGLVGAPAGVVVFATAATVVAWDVATFGIEVGAELGREADTRRLELVHAGASVVVAAIPAGLGVALFRIAGGGPSFVPVALLCGAVILVVVLRP
;
A
#
# COMPACT_ATOMS: atom_id res chain seq x y z
N MET A 1 19.43 26.02 31.30
CA MET A 1 18.53 25.52 30.25
C MET A 1 19.08 24.18 29.78
N THR A 2 18.56 23.07 30.30
CA THR A 2 18.91 21.73 29.81
C THR A 2 18.21 21.52 28.48
N ALA A 3 18.97 21.37 27.40
CA ALA A 3 18.42 21.04 26.10
C ALA A 3 17.64 19.72 26.23
N THR A 4 16.36 19.73 25.87
CA THR A 4 15.56 18.51 25.76
C THR A 4 16.27 17.58 24.77
N PRO A 5 16.45 16.29 25.07
CA PRO A 5 17.04 15.35 24.14
C PRO A 5 16.34 15.44 22.77
N PRO A 6 17.07 15.39 21.64
CA PRO A 6 16.45 15.42 20.33
C PRO A 6 15.46 14.26 20.20
N ILE A 7 14.22 14.57 19.85
CA ILE A 7 13.16 13.59 19.63
C ILE A 7 13.54 12.79 18.38
N ASP A 8 13.54 11.47 18.50
CA ASP A 8 13.77 10.55 17.41
C ASP A 8 12.55 10.50 16.50
N ASP A 9 12.60 11.21 15.38
CA ASP A 9 11.52 11.41 14.41
C ASP A 9 11.37 10.25 13.40
N SER A 10 12.08 9.14 13.62
CA SER A 10 12.02 8.02 12.69
C SER A 10 10.70 7.23 12.77
N PRO A 11 10.28 6.56 11.68
CA PRO A 11 8.95 5.95 11.64
C PRO A 11 8.71 4.85 12.68
N ALA A 12 7.45 4.71 13.07
CA ALA A 12 7.03 3.78 14.10
C ALA A 12 7.31 2.31 13.71
N ARG A 13 7.87 1.54 14.66
CA ARG A 13 8.41 0.19 14.39
C ARG A 13 7.34 -0.83 14.05
N VAL A 14 6.16 -0.77 14.69
CA VAL A 14 5.09 -1.74 14.46
C VAL A 14 4.44 -1.49 13.11
N SER A 15 4.12 -0.22 12.80
CA SER A 15 3.67 0.18 11.46
C SER A 15 4.65 -0.18 10.35
N THR A 16 5.96 0.02 10.55
CA THR A 16 7.00 -0.38 9.58
C THR A 16 6.95 -1.88 9.30
N GLY A 17 6.86 -2.71 10.34
CA GLY A 17 6.77 -4.16 10.21
C GLY A 17 5.52 -4.61 9.45
N PHE A 18 4.36 -4.05 9.78
CA PHE A 18 3.10 -4.38 9.09
C PHE A 18 3.09 -3.92 7.64
N ALA A 19 3.60 -2.72 7.34
CA ALA A 19 3.68 -2.21 5.97
C ALA A 19 4.58 -3.08 5.08
N LEU A 20 5.74 -3.51 5.61
CA LEU A 20 6.65 -4.42 4.88
C LEU A 20 6.03 -5.80 4.70
N ALA A 21 5.37 -6.35 5.73
CA ALA A 21 4.68 -7.63 5.61
C ALA A 21 3.55 -7.59 4.57
N ALA A 22 2.73 -6.53 4.59
CA ALA A 22 1.64 -6.35 3.64
C ALA A 22 2.15 -6.16 2.20
N SER A 23 3.19 -5.35 1.99
CA SER A 23 3.78 -5.13 0.66
C SER A 23 4.43 -6.39 0.07
N LEU A 24 5.12 -7.18 0.90
CA LEU A 24 5.63 -8.49 0.51
C LEU A 24 4.51 -9.47 0.16
N ALA A 25 3.47 -9.56 1.00
CA ALA A 25 2.32 -10.42 0.76
C ALA A 25 1.61 -10.08 -0.56
N GLY A 26 1.41 -8.79 -0.84
CA GLY A 26 0.86 -8.33 -2.13
C GLY A 26 1.75 -8.71 -3.30
N THR A 27 3.07 -8.54 -3.17
CA THR A 27 4.06 -8.85 -4.22
C THR A 27 4.09 -10.34 -4.58
N LEU A 28 3.91 -11.23 -3.61
CA LEU A 28 3.83 -12.68 -3.86
C LEU A 28 2.63 -13.04 -4.78
N GLY A 29 1.54 -12.28 -4.71
CA GLY A 29 0.41 -12.42 -5.62
C GLY A 29 0.71 -12.02 -7.07
N LEU A 30 1.83 -11.33 -7.31
CA LEU A 30 2.22 -10.82 -8.63
C LEU A 30 3.09 -11.80 -9.42
N ALA A 31 3.26 -13.03 -8.94
CA ALA A 31 4.02 -14.09 -9.60
C ALA A 31 3.44 -14.56 -10.95
N ALA A 32 2.29 -14.01 -11.36
CA ALA A 32 1.67 -14.28 -12.67
C ALA A 32 2.55 -13.84 -13.86
N SER A 33 3.42 -12.85 -13.69
CA SER A 33 4.40 -12.45 -14.72
C SER A 33 5.68 -11.88 -14.11
N THR A 34 6.81 -12.03 -14.80
CA THR A 34 8.09 -11.45 -14.35
C THR A 34 8.02 -9.92 -14.26
N ALA A 35 7.28 -9.27 -15.17
CA ALA A 35 7.11 -7.82 -15.18
C ALA A 35 6.27 -7.31 -13.99
N SER A 36 5.16 -7.98 -13.67
CA SER A 36 4.34 -7.64 -12.49
C SER A 36 5.10 -7.86 -11.19
N LEU A 37 5.86 -8.95 -11.11
CA LEU A 37 6.71 -9.25 -9.95
C LEU A 37 7.82 -8.20 -9.79
N ALA A 38 8.48 -7.80 -10.88
CA ALA A 38 9.52 -6.78 -10.85
C ALA A 38 8.98 -5.44 -10.36
N LEU A 39 7.80 -5.00 -10.83
CA LEU A 39 7.15 -3.79 -10.32
C LEU A 39 6.76 -3.89 -8.85
N GLY A 40 6.26 -5.06 -8.42
CA GLY A 40 5.99 -5.32 -7.02
C GLY A 40 7.24 -5.15 -6.15
N LEU A 41 8.35 -5.78 -6.55
CA LEU A 41 9.62 -5.68 -5.84
C LEU A 41 10.16 -4.25 -5.81
N VAL A 42 10.10 -3.51 -6.93
CA VAL A 42 10.47 -2.09 -6.98
C VAL A 42 9.61 -1.29 -6.00
N GLY A 43 8.31 -1.56 -5.95
CA GLY A 43 7.38 -0.96 -5.00
C GLY A 43 7.75 -1.23 -3.54
N VAL A 44 8.08 -2.49 -3.19
CA VAL A 44 8.56 -2.87 -1.85
C VAL A 44 9.82 -2.10 -1.48
N VAL A 45 10.80 -2.01 -2.41
CA VAL A 45 12.06 -1.29 -2.18
C VAL A 45 11.81 0.20 -1.93
N LEU A 46 10.91 0.83 -2.71
CA LEU A 46 10.56 2.24 -2.52
C LEU A 46 9.83 2.49 -1.20
N VAL A 47 8.91 1.60 -0.79
CA VAL A 47 8.25 1.67 0.53
C VAL A 47 9.29 1.53 1.65
N ALA A 48 10.20 0.56 1.55
CA ALA A 48 11.26 0.36 2.54
C ALA A 48 12.19 1.57 2.64
N LEU A 49 12.59 2.17 1.50
CA LEU A 49 13.40 3.38 1.46
C LEU A 49 12.64 4.59 2.02
N GLY A 50 11.35 4.72 1.71
CA GLY A 50 10.50 5.76 2.24
C GLY A 50 10.35 5.68 3.76
N LEU A 51 10.15 4.49 4.30
CA LEU A 51 10.12 4.24 5.74
C LEU A 51 11.48 4.45 6.40
N ALA A 52 12.58 4.05 5.76
CA ALA A 52 13.91 4.28 6.33
C ALA A 52 14.29 5.76 6.41
N ARG A 53 13.74 6.61 5.52
CA ARG A 53 14.04 8.05 5.46
C ARG A 53 12.91 8.97 5.94
N GLY A 54 11.76 8.44 6.33
CA GLY A 54 10.57 9.24 6.64
C GLY A 54 9.98 9.98 5.42
N TRP A 55 10.27 9.53 4.21
CA TRP A 55 9.86 10.20 2.97
C TRP A 55 8.51 9.71 2.49
N ARG A 56 7.45 10.49 2.77
CA ARG A 56 6.08 10.22 2.29
C ARG A 56 6.03 10.06 0.77
N ALA A 57 6.76 10.89 0.02
CA ALA A 57 6.81 10.82 -1.43
C ALA A 57 7.31 9.45 -1.93
N ALA A 58 8.34 8.88 -1.29
CA ALA A 58 8.87 7.57 -1.66
C ALA A 58 7.89 6.43 -1.32
N VAL A 59 7.19 6.51 -0.18
CA VAL A 59 6.11 5.55 0.16
C VAL A 59 4.98 5.61 -0.86
N THR A 60 4.56 6.80 -1.27
CA THR A 60 3.51 6.96 -2.29
C THR A 60 3.95 6.43 -3.66
N LEU A 61 5.18 6.69 -4.08
CA LEU A 61 5.74 6.11 -5.31
C LEU A 61 5.85 4.58 -5.22
N GLY A 62 6.22 4.04 -4.05
CA GLY A 62 6.28 2.61 -3.80
C GLY A 62 4.90 1.94 -3.85
N GLY A 63 3.90 2.55 -3.23
CA GLY A 63 2.50 2.14 -3.32
C GLY A 63 1.98 2.17 -4.76
N ALA A 64 2.31 3.21 -5.52
CA ALA A 64 2.00 3.29 -6.95
C ALA A 64 2.68 2.17 -7.75
N GLY A 65 3.95 1.86 -7.47
CA GLY A 65 4.68 0.76 -8.10
C GLY A 65 4.04 -0.61 -7.83
N LEU A 66 3.72 -0.89 -6.56
CA LEU A 66 2.98 -2.09 -6.16
C LEU A 66 1.66 -2.22 -6.93
N PHE A 67 0.88 -1.13 -6.97
CA PHE A 67 -0.40 -1.09 -7.66
C PHE A 67 -0.28 -1.29 -9.18
N CYS A 68 0.72 -0.67 -9.82
CA CYS A 68 1.03 -0.93 -11.23
C CYS A 68 1.35 -2.41 -11.49
N GLY A 69 2.07 -3.06 -10.57
CA GLY A 69 2.30 -4.51 -10.60
C GLY A 69 1.00 -5.31 -10.55
N VAL A 70 0.06 -4.93 -9.67
CA VAL A 70 -1.28 -5.54 -9.57
C VAL A 70 -2.07 -5.38 -10.86
N VAL A 71 -2.07 -4.18 -11.45
CA VAL A 71 -2.75 -3.90 -12.73
C VAL A 71 -2.18 -4.77 -13.84
N LEU A 72 -0.85 -4.86 -13.96
CA LEU A 72 -0.21 -5.74 -14.96
C LEU A 72 -0.54 -7.21 -14.72
N ALA A 73 -0.54 -7.69 -13.48
CA ALA A 73 -0.92 -9.06 -13.18
C ALA A 73 -2.37 -9.34 -13.63
N GLY A 74 -3.30 -8.41 -13.37
CA GLY A 74 -4.68 -8.51 -13.84
C GLY A 74 -4.80 -8.53 -15.37
N LEU A 75 -4.02 -7.69 -16.07
CA LEU A 75 -4.01 -7.63 -17.53
C LEU A 75 -3.49 -8.91 -18.19
N VAL A 76 -2.53 -9.59 -17.55
CA VAL A 76 -1.98 -10.88 -18.01
C VAL A 76 -2.88 -12.07 -17.61
N GLY A 77 -4.03 -11.79 -16.96
CA GLY A 77 -5.03 -12.79 -16.62
C GLY A 77 -4.81 -13.49 -15.28
N ALA A 78 -4.14 -12.84 -14.33
CA ALA A 78 -4.04 -13.35 -12.97
C ALA A 78 -5.45 -13.60 -12.38
N PRO A 79 -5.63 -14.65 -11.55
CA PRO A 79 -6.93 -14.95 -10.96
C PRO A 79 -7.49 -13.74 -10.20
N ALA A 80 -8.78 -13.45 -10.38
CA ALA A 80 -9.42 -12.27 -9.78
C ALA A 80 -9.24 -12.20 -8.25
N GLY A 81 -9.28 -13.34 -7.55
CA GLY A 81 -9.01 -13.40 -6.12
C GLY A 81 -7.59 -12.94 -5.73
N VAL A 82 -6.60 -13.27 -6.56
CA VAL A 82 -5.20 -12.86 -6.36
C VAL A 82 -5.03 -11.37 -6.62
N VAL A 83 -5.65 -10.84 -7.68
CA VAL A 83 -5.61 -9.39 -8.00
C VAL A 83 -6.25 -8.57 -6.89
N VAL A 84 -7.40 -9.00 -6.38
CA VAL A 84 -8.12 -8.33 -5.28
C VAL A 84 -7.31 -8.38 -3.99
N PHE A 85 -6.74 -9.54 -3.65
CA PHE A 85 -5.87 -9.67 -2.49
C PHE A 85 -4.63 -8.76 -2.59
N ALA A 86 -3.94 -8.78 -3.72
CA ALA A 86 -2.75 -7.96 -3.93
C ALA A 86 -3.06 -6.46 -3.92
N THR A 87 -4.25 -6.06 -4.41
CA THR A 87 -4.74 -4.68 -4.31
C THR A 87 -4.95 -4.28 -2.84
N ALA A 88 -5.68 -5.09 -2.07
CA ALA A 88 -5.95 -4.82 -0.67
C ALA A 88 -4.65 -4.74 0.15
N ALA A 89 -3.72 -5.67 -0.07
CA ALA A 89 -2.41 -5.67 0.56
C ALA A 89 -1.60 -4.42 0.22
N THR A 90 -1.67 -3.94 -1.03
CA THR A 90 -1.01 -2.69 -1.47
C THR A 90 -1.58 -1.47 -0.74
N VAL A 91 -2.90 -1.36 -0.64
CA VAL A 91 -3.58 -0.25 0.06
C VAL A 91 -3.20 -0.24 1.54
N VAL A 92 -3.28 -1.40 2.20
CA VAL A 92 -2.90 -1.53 3.62
C VAL A 92 -1.43 -1.18 3.82
N ALA A 93 -0.54 -1.64 2.95
CA ALA A 93 0.89 -1.33 3.05
C ALA A 93 1.16 0.18 2.95
N TRP A 94 0.53 0.86 1.97
CA TRP A 94 0.70 2.29 1.77
C TRP A 94 0.11 3.13 2.92
N ASP A 95 -1.08 2.78 3.40
CA ASP A 95 -1.76 3.48 4.49
C ASP A 95 -0.99 3.35 5.81
N VAL A 96 -0.64 2.12 6.20
CA VAL A 96 0.13 1.85 7.43
C VAL A 96 1.53 2.46 7.37
N ALA A 97 2.18 2.46 6.19
CA ALA A 97 3.47 3.12 6.03
C ALA A 97 3.37 4.63 6.22
N THR A 98 2.34 5.26 5.65
CA THR A 98 2.09 6.69 5.78
C THR A 98 1.82 7.05 7.24
N PHE A 99 0.91 6.33 7.90
CA PHE A 99 0.59 6.49 9.31
C PHE A 99 1.83 6.36 10.21
N GLY A 100 2.68 5.36 9.94
CA GLY A 100 3.93 5.16 10.69
C GLY A 100 4.92 6.32 10.57
N ILE A 101 4.94 7.01 9.42
CA ILE A 101 5.76 8.22 9.23
C ILE A 101 5.16 9.40 9.99
N GLU A 102 3.84 9.60 9.95
CA GLU A 102 3.21 10.73 10.68
C GLU A 102 3.40 10.58 12.20
N VAL A 103 3.11 9.40 12.73
CA VAL A 103 3.24 9.11 14.17
C VAL A 103 4.69 9.23 14.63
N GLY A 104 5.65 8.74 13.84
CA GLY A 104 7.07 8.89 14.15
C GLY A 104 7.49 10.36 14.22
N ALA A 105 7.00 11.19 13.30
CA ALA A 105 7.30 12.62 13.26
C ALA A 105 6.63 13.42 14.40
N GLU A 106 5.41 13.06 14.79
CA GLU A 106 4.61 13.81 15.78
C GLU A 106 4.86 13.38 17.24
N LEU A 107 5.05 12.08 17.48
CA LEU A 107 5.12 11.51 18.83
C LEU A 107 6.52 10.96 19.17
N GLY A 108 7.38 10.80 18.15
CA GLY A 108 8.71 10.21 18.30
C GLY A 108 8.66 8.68 18.38
N ARG A 109 9.70 8.02 17.85
CA ARG A 109 9.80 6.54 17.74
C ARG A 109 9.70 5.80 19.08
N GLU A 110 10.06 6.45 20.19
CA GLU A 110 10.10 5.84 21.52
C GLU A 110 8.78 5.96 22.31
N ALA A 111 7.80 6.73 21.80
CA ALA A 111 6.48 6.79 22.42
C ALA A 111 5.75 5.43 22.34
N ASP A 112 5.01 5.07 23.39
CA ASP A 112 4.23 3.82 23.40
C ASP A 112 2.94 3.97 22.57
N THR A 113 3.09 3.99 21.25
CA THR A 113 2.00 4.11 20.27
C THR A 113 1.50 2.76 19.77
N ARG A 114 2.01 1.64 20.30
CA ARG A 114 1.73 0.28 19.78
C ARG A 114 0.25 -0.03 19.68
N ARG A 115 -0.53 0.31 20.72
CA ARG A 115 -1.97 0.03 20.74
C ARG A 115 -2.71 0.83 19.68
N LEU A 116 -2.31 2.08 19.46
CA LEU A 116 -2.86 2.95 18.43
C LEU A 116 -2.51 2.42 17.03
N GLU A 117 -1.24 2.05 16.82
CA GLU A 117 -0.75 1.47 15.56
C GLU A 117 -1.50 0.19 15.19
N LEU A 118 -1.72 -0.71 16.15
CA LEU A 118 -2.46 -1.95 15.93
C LEU A 118 -3.94 -1.72 15.60
N VAL A 119 -4.60 -0.78 16.28
CA VAL A 119 -5.99 -0.42 16.00
C VAL A 119 -6.11 0.20 14.62
N HIS A 120 -5.18 1.10 14.27
CA HIS A 120 -5.17 1.73 12.95
C HIS A 120 -4.94 0.68 11.85
N ALA A 121 -3.90 -0.14 11.96
CA ALA A 121 -3.63 -1.21 10.99
C ALA A 121 -4.81 -2.18 10.84
N GLY A 122 -5.46 -2.55 11.96
CA GLY A 122 -6.68 -3.37 11.93
C GLY A 122 -7.83 -2.67 11.21
N ALA A 123 -8.04 -1.38 11.48
CA ALA A 123 -9.05 -0.58 10.79
C ALA A 123 -8.74 -0.47 9.29
N SER A 124 -7.49 -0.24 8.88
CA SER A 124 -7.06 -0.19 7.48
C SER A 124 -7.36 -1.50 6.75
N VAL A 125 -7.13 -2.64 7.40
CA VAL A 125 -7.48 -3.96 6.84
C VAL A 125 -8.99 -4.10 6.63
N VAL A 126 -9.80 -3.71 7.62
CA VAL A 126 -11.27 -3.76 7.49
C VAL A 126 -11.75 -2.83 6.37
N VAL A 127 -11.23 -1.60 6.33
CA VAL A 127 -11.56 -0.60 5.30
C VAL A 127 -11.14 -1.07 3.91
N ALA A 128 -10.03 -1.79 3.76
CA ALA A 128 -9.62 -2.39 2.50
C ALA A 128 -10.46 -3.62 2.12
N ALA A 129 -10.90 -4.42 3.10
CA ALA A 129 -11.67 -5.64 2.87
C ALA A 129 -13.09 -5.38 2.35
N ILE A 130 -13.74 -4.30 2.78
CA ILE A 130 -15.09 -3.93 2.34
C ILE A 130 -15.19 -3.72 0.81
N PRO A 131 -14.42 -2.80 0.19
CA PRO A 131 -14.45 -2.59 -1.25
C PRO A 131 -13.92 -3.80 -2.03
N ALA A 132 -12.95 -4.54 -1.48
CA ALA A 132 -12.48 -5.80 -2.06
C ALA A 132 -13.61 -6.84 -2.16
N GLY A 133 -14.36 -7.03 -1.07
CA GLY A 133 -15.52 -7.93 -1.02
C GLY A 133 -16.63 -7.49 -1.97
N LEU A 134 -16.95 -6.19 -1.99
CA LEU A 134 -17.95 -5.63 -2.89
C LEU A 134 -17.56 -5.79 -4.37
N GLY A 135 -16.29 -5.53 -4.70
CA GLY A 135 -15.76 -5.70 -6.06
C GLY A 135 -15.86 -7.14 -6.55
N VAL A 136 -15.51 -8.11 -5.70
CA VAL A 136 -15.66 -9.55 -6.03
C VAL A 136 -17.13 -9.93 -6.21
N ALA A 137 -18.02 -9.45 -5.35
CA ALA A 137 -19.46 -9.73 -5.46
C ALA A 137 -20.02 -9.19 -6.79
N LEU A 138 -19.71 -7.93 -7.12
CA LEU A 138 -20.14 -7.29 -8.37
C LEU A 138 -19.56 -7.99 -9.60
N PHE A 139 -18.27 -8.36 -9.58
CA PHE A 139 -17.62 -9.09 -10.68
C PHE A 139 -18.33 -10.43 -10.97
N ARG A 140 -18.70 -11.17 -9.92
CA ARG A 140 -19.44 -12.43 -10.06
C ARG A 140 -20.86 -12.24 -10.58
N ILE A 141 -21.55 -11.20 -10.12
CA ILE A 141 -22.91 -10.87 -10.57
C ILE A 141 -22.92 -10.43 -12.04
N ALA A 142 -21.90 -9.69 -12.47
CA ALA A 142 -21.77 -9.16 -13.83
C ALA A 142 -21.34 -10.21 -14.89
N GLY A 143 -21.20 -11.48 -14.51
CA GLY A 143 -20.94 -12.57 -15.46
C GLY A 143 -19.51 -12.65 -15.98
N GLY A 144 -18.53 -11.97 -15.34
CA GLY A 144 -17.10 -12.15 -15.65
C GLY A 144 -16.72 -11.83 -17.10
N GLY A 145 -17.16 -10.69 -17.63
CA GLY A 145 -16.73 -10.17 -18.94
C GLY A 145 -15.59 -9.15 -18.85
N PRO A 146 -14.80 -8.94 -19.93
CA PRO A 146 -13.66 -8.04 -19.91
C PRO A 146 -14.09 -6.57 -20.00
N SER A 147 -14.43 -5.95 -18.88
CA SER A 147 -14.48 -4.49 -18.77
C SER A 147 -13.32 -3.97 -17.93
N PHE A 148 -12.09 -4.15 -18.45
CA PHE A 148 -10.86 -3.55 -17.92
C PHE A 148 -10.75 -2.04 -18.20
N VAL A 149 -11.57 -1.52 -19.10
CA VAL A 149 -11.60 -0.12 -19.54
C VAL A 149 -11.82 0.88 -18.39
N PRO A 150 -12.86 0.74 -17.53
CA PRO A 150 -13.07 1.65 -16.41
C PRO A 150 -11.96 1.57 -15.35
N VAL A 151 -11.35 0.39 -15.14
CA VAL A 151 -10.25 0.21 -14.19
C VAL A 151 -8.99 0.92 -14.69
N ALA A 152 -8.64 0.77 -15.97
CA ALA A 152 -7.52 1.47 -16.58
C ALA A 152 -7.73 3.00 -16.60
N LEU A 153 -8.95 3.46 -16.89
CA LEU A 153 -9.32 4.88 -16.84
C LEU A 153 -9.18 5.46 -15.42
N LEU A 154 -9.62 4.71 -14.40
CA LEU A 154 -9.47 5.12 -13.01
C LEU A 154 -8.00 5.20 -12.60
N CYS A 155 -7.18 4.21 -12.99
CA CYS A 155 -5.73 4.22 -12.74
C CYS A 155 -5.05 5.44 -13.37
N GLY A 156 -5.34 5.71 -14.64
CA GLY A 156 -4.82 6.88 -15.35
C GLY A 156 -5.27 8.20 -14.71
N ALA A 157 -6.52 8.29 -14.29
CA ALA A 157 -7.06 9.46 -13.59
C ALA A 157 -6.37 9.68 -12.22
N VAL A 158 -6.15 8.62 -11.44
CA VAL A 158 -5.46 8.71 -10.14
C VAL A 158 -4.01 9.17 -10.33
N ILE A 159 -3.29 8.61 -11.31
CA ILE A 159 -1.92 9.03 -11.64
C ILE A 159 -1.89 10.51 -12.03
N LEU A 160 -2.79 10.95 -12.92
CA LEU A 160 -2.92 12.36 -13.30
C LEU A 160 -3.16 13.24 -12.07
N VAL A 161 -4.08 12.86 -11.19
CA VAL A 161 -4.40 13.64 -9.99
C VAL A 161 -3.22 13.70 -9.01
N VAL A 162 -2.46 12.61 -8.84
CA VAL A 162 -1.28 12.59 -7.97
C VAL A 162 -0.13 13.43 -8.56
N VAL A 163 0.04 13.40 -9.88
CA VAL A 163 1.10 14.18 -10.57
C VAL A 163 0.76 15.67 -10.67
N LEU A 164 -0.52 16.02 -10.82
CA LEU A 164 -0.97 17.41 -10.94
C LEU A 164 -1.30 18.08 -9.60
N ARG A 165 -1.28 17.36 -8.47
CA ARG A 165 -1.44 17.99 -7.15
C ARG A 165 -0.10 18.61 -6.73
N PRO A 166 -0.03 19.95 -6.57
CA PRO A 166 1.18 20.64 -6.12
C PRO A 166 1.53 20.29 -4.67
#